data_AF-A0A7W0JQM5-F1
#
_entry.id   AF-A0A7W0JQM5-F1
#
_cell.length_a   1.000
_cell.length_b   1.000
_cell.length_c   1.000
_cell.angle_alpha   90.00
_cell.angle_beta   90.00
_cell.angle_gamma   90.00
#
_symmetry.space_group_name_H-M   'P 1'
#
loop_
_entity.id
_entity.type
_entity.pdbx_description
1 polymer ?
#
loop_
_entity_poly.entity_id
_entity_poly.type
_entity_poly.pdbx_seq_one_letter_code
_entity_poly.pdbx_strand_id
1 'polypeptide(L)'
;EVYLLDTAKVATYYGTPEDPRFDNEGVHALHRGLRRTLEDYPGAMAVGEIWVADDERFARYARPDELHLAFNFRLMDTEWDAAQTRDGIERSIASLRDVGAPTCWVLSNHDRPRHRSRYGAGPEGERRARAAALLLLGLPGVAYVYNGEELGLPSVVLPDEALQDPVWERTGHRERGRDAERVPLPWRGDTPPYGFSTGTATWLPMPAD
;
A
#
# COMPACT_ATOMS: atom_id res chain seq x y z
N GLU A 1 0.00 -11.48 -19.98
CA GLU A 1 0.29 -10.04 -20.13
C GLU A 1 0.90 -9.55 -18.83
N VAL A 2 1.91 -8.69 -18.90
CA VAL A 2 2.54 -8.12 -17.70
C VAL A 2 1.48 -7.29 -17.00
N TYR A 3 1.21 -7.55 -15.72
CA TYR A 3 0.47 -6.62 -14.85
C TYR A 3 1.34 -5.37 -14.67
N LEU A 4 1.44 -4.58 -15.74
CA LEU A 4 1.84 -3.21 -15.69
C LEU A 4 0.61 -2.44 -15.22
N LEU A 5 0.88 -1.53 -14.29
CA LEU A 5 -0.02 -0.48 -13.88
C LEU A 5 -0.87 0.03 -15.05
N ASP A 6 -2.12 0.41 -14.75
CA ASP A 6 -2.86 1.31 -15.62
C ASP A 6 -1.99 2.55 -15.88
N THR A 7 -1.34 2.54 -17.04
CA THR A 7 -0.34 3.54 -17.45
C THR A 7 -0.97 4.93 -17.53
N ALA A 8 -2.29 5.04 -17.68
CA ALA A 8 -3.00 6.32 -17.65
C ALA A 8 -3.06 6.91 -16.24
N LYS A 9 -3.27 6.09 -15.20
CA LYS A 9 -3.24 6.55 -13.80
C LYS A 9 -1.83 6.91 -13.34
N VAL A 10 -0.83 6.13 -13.76
CA VAL A 10 0.58 6.42 -13.43
C VAL A 10 1.05 7.69 -14.12
N ALA A 11 0.79 7.88 -15.41
CA ALA A 11 1.17 9.09 -16.14
C ALA A 11 0.56 10.38 -15.55
N THR A 12 -0.67 10.31 -15.06
CA THR A 12 -1.42 11.49 -14.60
C THR A 12 -0.96 12.00 -13.22
N TYR A 13 -0.49 11.12 -12.33
CA TYR A 13 -0.05 11.50 -10.97
C TYR A 13 1.42 11.25 -10.68
N TYR A 14 2.01 10.28 -11.36
CA TYR A 14 3.27 9.65 -11.03
C TYR A 14 4.23 9.59 -12.23
N GLY A 15 4.03 10.42 -13.26
CA GLY A 15 4.95 10.51 -14.39
C GLY A 15 4.93 9.27 -15.31
N THR A 16 5.73 9.30 -16.37
CA THR A 16 5.94 8.12 -17.23
C THR A 16 6.99 7.20 -16.60
N PRO A 17 7.14 5.93 -17.05
CA PRO A 17 8.24 5.07 -16.60
C PRO A 17 9.64 5.68 -16.79
N GLU A 18 9.78 6.64 -17.70
CA GLU A 18 11.00 7.40 -17.97
C GLU A 18 11.11 8.68 -17.12
N ASP A 19 10.12 8.95 -16.26
CA ASP A 19 10.14 10.12 -15.39
C ASP A 19 11.23 9.96 -14.34
N PRO A 20 12.26 10.83 -14.37
CA PRO A 20 13.44 10.68 -13.52
C PRO A 20 13.14 10.84 -12.02
N ARG A 21 11.92 11.24 -11.64
CA ARG A 21 11.47 11.32 -10.25
C ARG A 21 11.22 9.95 -9.61
N PHE A 22 11.00 8.90 -10.40
CA PHE A 22 10.55 7.59 -9.90
C PHE A 22 11.64 6.52 -9.93
N ASP A 23 12.24 6.25 -11.09
CA ASP A 23 13.32 5.27 -11.23
C ASP A 23 14.45 5.80 -12.11
N ASN A 24 15.67 5.78 -11.57
CA ASN A 24 16.88 6.18 -12.29
C ASN A 24 18.11 5.52 -11.66
N GLU A 25 19.10 5.13 -12.47
CA GLU A 25 20.36 4.54 -11.99
C GLU A 25 21.04 5.33 -10.86
N GLY A 26 20.95 6.65 -10.88
CA GLY A 26 21.54 7.52 -9.85
C GLY A 26 20.99 7.29 -8.44
N VAL A 27 19.75 6.83 -8.29
CA VAL A 27 19.11 6.65 -6.98
C VAL A 27 19.76 5.53 -6.17
N HIS A 28 20.29 4.49 -6.83
CA HIS A 28 20.94 3.37 -6.15
C HIS A 28 22.19 3.80 -5.36
N ALA A 29 22.95 4.79 -5.86
CA ALA A 29 24.07 5.34 -5.11
C ALA A 29 23.63 6.03 -3.81
N LEU A 30 22.46 6.67 -3.81
CA LEU A 30 21.85 7.29 -2.64
C LEU A 30 21.36 6.23 -1.64
N HIS A 31 20.69 5.18 -2.10
CA HIS A 31 20.26 4.07 -1.23
C HIS A 31 21.45 3.35 -0.57
N ARG A 32 22.55 3.12 -1.31
CA ARG A 32 23.79 2.61 -0.70
C ARG A 32 24.37 3.57 0.34
N GLY A 33 24.25 4.88 0.10
CA GLY A 33 24.61 5.90 1.08
C GLY A 33 23.80 5.80 2.37
N LEU A 34 22.47 5.73 2.24
CA LEU A 34 21.56 5.52 3.37
C LEU A 34 21.85 4.21 4.11
N ARG A 35 22.12 3.13 3.38
CA ARG A 35 22.48 1.83 3.97
C ARG A 35 23.72 1.95 4.85
N ARG A 36 24.80 2.54 4.34
CA ARG A 36 26.03 2.77 5.13
C ARG A 36 25.77 3.63 6.35
N THR A 37 24.92 4.66 6.26
CA THR A 37 24.54 5.46 7.44
C THR A 37 23.81 4.62 8.47
N LEU A 38 22.93 3.70 8.06
CA LEU A 38 22.19 2.83 8.98
C LEU A 38 23.05 1.74 9.62
N GLU A 39 24.18 1.35 9.01
CA GLU A 39 25.13 0.40 9.60
C GLU A 39 25.72 0.90 10.93
N ASP A 40 25.78 2.22 11.13
CA ASP A 40 26.21 2.84 12.40
C ASP A 40 25.15 2.71 13.52
N TYR A 41 23.92 2.27 13.20
CA TYR A 41 22.79 2.17 14.13
C TYR A 41 22.24 0.73 14.19
N PRO A 42 22.78 -0.14 15.06
CA PRO A 42 22.34 -1.52 15.17
C PRO A 42 20.81 -1.64 15.38
N GLY A 43 20.16 -2.44 14.54
CA GLY A 43 18.70 -2.64 14.57
C GLY A 43 17.89 -1.61 13.79
N ALA A 44 18.51 -0.55 13.26
CA ALA A 44 17.84 0.35 12.32
C ALA A 44 17.71 -0.30 10.94
N MET A 45 16.65 0.03 10.22
CA MET A 45 16.39 -0.50 8.88
C MET A 45 15.72 0.54 7.99
N ALA A 46 15.81 0.31 6.68
CA ALA A 46 15.14 1.11 5.67
C ALA A 46 14.23 0.23 4.81
N VAL A 47 13.04 0.75 4.55
CA VAL A 47 12.03 0.17 3.68
C VAL A 47 11.75 1.17 2.57
N GLY A 48 11.84 0.74 1.32
CA GLY A 48 11.47 1.58 0.17
C GLY A 48 10.05 1.28 -0.28
N GLU A 49 9.27 2.32 -0.53
CA GLU A 49 8.06 2.22 -1.34
C GLU A 49 8.44 2.30 -2.82
N ILE A 50 8.58 1.16 -3.49
CA ILE A 50 9.24 1.10 -4.81
C ILE A 50 8.21 0.87 -5.92
N TRP A 51 8.15 1.83 -6.84
CA TRP A 51 7.30 1.80 -8.04
C TRP A 51 8.19 1.73 -9.27
N VAL A 52 8.31 0.54 -9.88
CA VAL A 52 9.18 0.30 -11.04
C VAL A 52 8.49 -0.59 -12.07
N ALA A 53 9.01 -0.59 -13.29
CA ALA A 53 8.39 -1.24 -14.44
C ALA A 53 8.42 -2.77 -14.39
N ASP A 54 9.42 -3.37 -13.74
CA ASP A 54 9.62 -4.82 -13.76
C ASP A 54 10.28 -5.38 -12.48
N ASP A 55 10.25 -6.71 -12.37
CA ASP A 55 10.77 -7.47 -11.23
C ASP A 55 12.29 -7.33 -11.06
N GLU A 56 13.04 -7.22 -12.17
CA GLU A 56 14.49 -7.11 -12.11
C GLU A 56 14.89 -5.76 -11.52
N ARG A 57 14.24 -4.68 -11.98
CA ARG A 57 14.37 -3.33 -11.43
C ARG A 57 14.03 -3.31 -9.95
N PHE A 58 12.91 -3.92 -9.56
CA PHE A 58 12.44 -3.96 -8.18
C PHE A 58 13.48 -4.60 -7.25
N ALA A 59 14.06 -5.73 -7.68
CA ALA A 59 15.05 -6.46 -6.89
C ALA A 59 16.32 -5.64 -6.60
N ARG A 60 16.70 -4.71 -7.47
CA ARG A 60 17.91 -3.88 -7.29
C ARG A 60 17.85 -3.04 -6.02
N TYR A 61 16.68 -2.51 -5.68
CA TYR A 61 16.48 -1.66 -4.51
C TYR A 61 16.68 -2.41 -3.18
N ALA A 62 16.51 -3.73 -3.19
CA ALA A 62 16.66 -4.59 -2.02
C ALA A 62 17.95 -5.43 -2.05
N ARG A 63 18.97 -5.02 -2.84
CA ARG A 63 20.30 -5.64 -2.78
C ARG A 63 20.91 -5.52 -1.37
N PRO A 64 21.83 -6.43 -0.99
CA PRO A 64 22.39 -6.44 0.36
C PRO A 64 23.01 -5.12 0.82
N ASP A 65 23.52 -4.30 -0.10
CA ASP A 65 24.15 -3.00 0.15
C ASP A 65 23.20 -1.79 -0.03
N GLU A 66 21.90 -2.02 -0.26
CA GLU A 66 20.87 -1.00 -0.44
C GLU A 66 19.80 -1.09 0.67
N LEU A 67 18.51 -1.00 0.32
CA LEU A 67 17.42 -1.03 1.30
C LEU A 67 17.30 -2.43 1.92
N HIS A 68 16.81 -2.49 3.16
CA HIS A 68 16.61 -3.76 3.85
C HIS A 68 15.39 -4.49 3.32
N LEU A 69 14.34 -3.72 2.98
CA LEU A 69 13.09 -4.22 2.40
C LEU A 69 12.63 -3.29 1.27
N ALA A 70 11.91 -3.86 0.32
CA ALA A 70 11.15 -3.13 -0.68
C ALA A 70 9.67 -3.50 -0.56
N PHE A 71 8.82 -2.49 -0.38
CA PHE A 71 7.38 -2.61 -0.27
C PHE A 71 6.82 -3.08 -1.62
N ASN A 72 6.04 -4.16 -1.62
CA ASN A 72 5.61 -4.84 -2.84
C ASN A 72 4.09 -4.73 -3.01
N PHE A 73 3.67 -4.16 -4.13
CA PHE A 73 2.29 -3.85 -4.43
C PHE A 73 1.53 -4.95 -5.18
N ARG A 74 2.20 -6.03 -5.62
CA ARG A 74 1.57 -7.08 -6.43
C ARG A 74 0.32 -7.65 -5.77
N LEU A 75 0.38 -8.05 -4.50
CA LEU A 75 -0.80 -8.57 -3.79
C LEU A 75 -1.83 -7.50 -3.45
N MET A 76 -1.39 -6.26 -3.19
CA MET A 76 -2.30 -5.15 -2.93
C MET A 76 -3.16 -4.82 -4.16
N ASP A 77 -2.62 -4.96 -5.36
CA ASP A 77 -3.32 -4.73 -6.63
C ASP A 77 -4.00 -5.98 -7.20
N THR A 78 -3.86 -7.13 -6.55
CA THR A 78 -4.53 -8.36 -6.97
C THR A 78 -6.00 -8.33 -6.54
N GLU A 79 -6.90 -8.60 -7.48
CA GLU A 79 -8.33 -8.79 -7.23
C GLU A 79 -8.62 -10.09 -6.45
N TRP A 80 -9.88 -10.33 -6.05
CA TRP A 80 -10.27 -11.59 -5.39
C TRP A 80 -10.29 -12.77 -6.39
N ASP A 81 -9.10 -13.22 -6.79
CA ASP A 81 -8.86 -14.33 -7.71
C ASP A 81 -7.69 -15.19 -7.20
N ALA A 82 -7.93 -16.49 -7.03
CA ALA A 82 -6.95 -17.40 -6.44
C ALA A 82 -5.74 -17.67 -7.36
N ALA A 83 -5.92 -17.66 -8.69
CA ALA A 83 -4.84 -17.88 -9.63
C ALA A 83 -3.93 -16.66 -9.71
N GLN A 84 -4.51 -15.46 -9.75
CA GLN A 84 -3.76 -14.21 -9.69
C GLN A 84 -3.03 -14.04 -8.37
N THR A 85 -3.67 -14.39 -7.25
CA THR A 85 -3.04 -14.35 -5.92
C THR A 85 -1.83 -15.28 -5.86
N ARG A 86 -1.96 -16.51 -6.38
CA ARG A 86 -0.85 -17.46 -6.47
C ARG A 86 0.30 -16.91 -7.32
N ASP A 87 0.01 -16.44 -8.52
CA ASP A 87 1.03 -15.87 -9.42
C ASP A 87 1.74 -14.68 -8.75
N GLY A 88 0.98 -13.79 -8.10
CA GLY A 88 1.49 -12.67 -7.33
C GLY A 88 2.45 -13.10 -6.22
N ILE A 89 2.11 -14.14 -5.45
CA ILE A 89 2.99 -14.71 -4.41
C ILE A 89 4.27 -15.28 -5.03
N GLU A 90 4.12 -16.16 -6.02
CA GLU A 90 5.25 -16.89 -6.62
C GLU A 90 6.24 -15.93 -7.28
N ARG A 91 5.74 -14.94 -8.04
CA ARG A 91 6.57 -13.89 -8.65
C ARG A 91 7.25 -12.99 -7.62
N SER A 92 6.54 -12.59 -6.58
CA SER A 92 7.10 -11.74 -5.52
C SER A 92 8.28 -12.41 -4.82
N ILE A 93 8.16 -13.71 -4.52
CA ILE A 93 9.26 -14.50 -3.95
C ILE A 93 10.39 -14.68 -4.96
N ALA A 94 10.07 -14.98 -6.22
CA ALA A 94 11.07 -15.18 -7.26
C ALA A 94 11.90 -13.91 -7.51
N SER A 95 11.27 -12.74 -7.56
CA SER A 95 11.93 -11.45 -7.86
C SER A 95 13.06 -11.10 -6.88
N LEU A 96 12.89 -11.43 -5.59
CA LEU A 96 13.85 -11.06 -4.53
C LEU A 96 14.83 -12.20 -4.18
N ARG A 97 14.61 -13.40 -4.72
CA ARG A 97 15.41 -14.59 -4.41
C ARG A 97 16.89 -14.38 -4.70
N ASP A 98 17.21 -13.81 -5.86
CA ASP A 98 18.60 -13.67 -6.33
C ASP A 98 19.40 -12.62 -5.53
N VAL A 99 18.70 -11.69 -4.88
CA VAL A 99 19.32 -10.67 -4.02
C VAL A 99 19.27 -11.04 -2.53
N GLY A 100 18.64 -12.18 -2.18
CA GLY A 100 18.57 -12.69 -0.81
C GLY A 100 17.69 -11.86 0.13
N ALA A 101 16.83 -10.99 -0.39
CA ALA A 101 15.94 -10.15 0.41
C ALA A 101 14.63 -10.87 0.75
N PRO A 102 14.05 -10.66 1.95
CA PRO A 102 12.74 -11.20 2.28
C PRO A 102 11.64 -10.44 1.54
N THR A 103 10.58 -11.16 1.15
CA THR A 103 9.42 -10.55 0.49
C THR A 103 8.56 -9.77 1.48
N CYS A 104 8.04 -8.62 1.04
CA CYS A 104 7.06 -7.84 1.79
C CYS A 104 5.65 -8.12 1.26
N TRP A 105 4.68 -8.26 2.16
CA TRP A 105 3.29 -8.55 1.84
C TRP A 105 2.37 -7.46 2.35
N VAL A 106 1.48 -7.00 1.49
CA VAL A 106 0.62 -5.84 1.75
C VAL A 106 -0.74 -6.10 1.10
N LEU A 107 -1.81 -5.92 1.86
CA LEU A 107 -3.18 -5.92 1.33
C LEU A 107 -3.76 -4.51 1.26
N SER A 108 -3.46 -3.64 2.22
CA SER A 108 -3.96 -2.27 2.25
C SER A 108 -2.86 -1.29 2.63
N ASN A 109 -3.05 -0.04 2.24
CA ASN A 109 -2.27 1.10 2.72
C ASN A 109 -3.13 2.37 2.63
N HIS A 110 -2.51 3.51 2.87
CA HIS A 110 -3.13 4.83 2.77
C HIS A 110 -3.36 5.37 1.34
N ASP A 111 -3.05 4.61 0.28
CA ASP A 111 -3.15 5.05 -1.11
C ASP A 111 -4.09 4.22 -1.97
N ARG A 112 -4.54 3.07 -1.48
CA ARG A 112 -5.43 2.17 -2.21
C ARG A 112 -6.68 1.85 -1.40
N PRO A 113 -7.83 1.66 -2.07
CA PRO A 113 -9.03 1.21 -1.40
C PRO A 113 -8.76 0.02 -0.49
N ARG A 114 -9.25 0.03 0.76
CA ARG A 114 -9.08 -1.09 1.69
C ARG A 114 -9.48 -2.41 1.04
N HIS A 115 -8.66 -3.44 1.23
CA HIS A 115 -8.87 -4.74 0.59
C HIS A 115 -10.24 -5.36 0.91
N ARG A 116 -10.83 -5.07 2.08
CA ARG A 116 -12.21 -5.46 2.39
C ARG A 116 -13.20 -4.98 1.33
N SER A 117 -13.12 -3.71 0.95
CA SER A 117 -14.00 -3.13 -0.07
C SER A 117 -13.64 -3.59 -1.48
N ARG A 118 -12.35 -3.79 -1.78
CA ARG A 118 -11.91 -4.34 -3.08
C ARG A 118 -12.42 -5.76 -3.31
N TYR A 119 -12.41 -6.59 -2.27
CA TYR A 119 -12.82 -7.99 -2.36
C TYR A 119 -14.32 -8.22 -2.28
N GLY A 120 -15.13 -7.18 -2.06
CA GLY A 120 -16.58 -7.26 -2.13
C GLY A 120 -17.29 -6.39 -1.09
N ALA A 121 -18.62 -6.40 -1.13
CA ALA A 121 -19.44 -5.63 -0.19
C ALA A 121 -19.91 -6.48 1.00
N GLY A 122 -20.23 -5.79 2.10
CA GLY A 122 -20.93 -6.37 3.25
C GLY A 122 -20.25 -7.60 3.86
N PRO A 123 -21.04 -8.60 4.32
CA PRO A 123 -20.50 -9.80 4.97
C PRO A 123 -19.59 -10.65 4.07
N GLU A 124 -19.75 -10.57 2.75
CA GLU A 124 -18.88 -11.31 1.82
C GLU A 124 -17.49 -10.70 1.75
N GLY A 125 -17.41 -9.38 1.56
CA GLY A 125 -16.13 -8.65 1.60
C GLY A 125 -15.38 -8.88 2.91
N GLU A 126 -16.10 -8.91 4.04
CA GLU A 126 -15.52 -9.22 5.34
C GLU A 126 -14.93 -10.64 5.44
N ARG A 127 -15.66 -11.67 4.97
CA ARG A 127 -15.13 -13.05 4.97
C ARG A 127 -13.88 -13.17 4.09
N ARG A 128 -13.89 -12.53 2.92
CA ARG A 128 -12.75 -12.52 1.98
C ARG A 128 -11.55 -11.77 2.56
N ALA A 129 -11.78 -10.62 3.21
CA ALA A 129 -10.76 -9.87 3.94
C ALA A 129 -10.07 -10.71 5.02
N ARG A 130 -10.85 -11.40 5.87
CA ARG A 130 -10.30 -12.29 6.90
C ARG A 130 -9.48 -13.44 6.29
N ALA A 131 -9.95 -14.05 5.20
CA ALA A 131 -9.21 -15.10 4.51
C ALA A 131 -7.89 -14.58 3.90
N ALA A 132 -7.91 -13.39 3.31
CA ALA A 132 -6.71 -12.73 2.78
C ALA A 132 -5.70 -12.40 3.89
N ALA A 133 -6.15 -11.87 5.03
CA ALA A 133 -5.30 -11.57 6.17
C ALA A 133 -4.62 -12.84 6.73
N LEU A 134 -5.37 -13.94 6.85
CA LEU A 134 -4.80 -15.24 7.25
C LEU A 134 -3.74 -15.74 6.27
N LEU A 135 -3.97 -15.58 4.97
CA LEU A 135 -2.98 -15.91 3.94
C LEU A 135 -1.74 -15.04 4.10
N LEU A 136 -1.89 -13.71 4.13
CA LEU A 136 -0.79 -12.75 4.26
C LEU A 136 0.10 -13.03 5.48
N LEU A 137 -0.51 -13.30 6.64
CA LEU A 137 0.22 -13.60 7.87
C LEU A 137 0.89 -14.99 7.87
N GLY A 138 0.48 -15.88 6.97
CA GLY A 138 1.08 -17.20 6.77
C GLY A 138 2.19 -17.25 5.73
N LEU A 139 2.39 -16.18 4.95
CA LEU A 139 3.43 -16.14 3.92
C LEU A 139 4.83 -15.89 4.52
N PRO A 140 5.90 -16.45 3.91
CA PRO A 140 7.26 -16.18 4.35
C PRO A 140 7.67 -14.73 4.04
N GLY A 141 8.27 -14.04 5.00
CA GLY A 141 8.73 -12.66 4.82
C GLY A 141 8.09 -11.71 5.83
N VAL A 142 7.87 -10.46 5.42
CA VAL A 142 7.38 -9.38 6.30
C VAL A 142 5.97 -8.97 5.89
N ALA A 143 5.05 -9.04 6.85
CA ALA A 143 3.68 -8.59 6.70
C ALA A 143 3.54 -7.11 7.10
N TYR A 144 2.89 -6.30 6.27
CA TYR A 144 2.45 -4.96 6.61
C TYR A 144 0.94 -4.95 6.79
N VAL A 145 0.51 -4.55 7.98
CA VAL A 145 -0.91 -4.42 8.35
C VAL A 145 -1.22 -2.94 8.45
N TYR A 146 -2.16 -2.47 7.63
CA TYR A 146 -2.60 -1.08 7.67
C TYR A 146 -3.60 -0.85 8.81
N ASN A 147 -3.58 0.34 9.42
CA ASN A 147 -4.43 0.61 10.57
C ASN A 147 -5.93 0.46 10.23
N GLY A 148 -6.63 -0.39 10.99
CA GLY A 148 -8.02 -0.78 10.75
C GLY A 148 -8.20 -2.04 9.89
N GLU A 149 -7.14 -2.59 9.29
CA GLU A 149 -7.18 -3.90 8.63
C GLU A 149 -7.49 -5.02 9.62
N GLU A 150 -6.93 -4.94 10.83
CA GLU A 150 -7.17 -5.85 11.96
C GLU A 150 -8.62 -5.84 12.45
N LEU A 151 -9.34 -4.74 12.20
CA LEU A 151 -10.76 -4.58 12.51
C LEU A 151 -11.66 -4.94 11.32
N GLY A 152 -11.08 -5.19 10.15
CA GLY A 152 -11.84 -5.37 8.92
C GLY A 152 -12.61 -4.11 8.51
N LEU A 153 -12.01 -2.92 8.64
CA LEU A 153 -12.66 -1.69 8.19
C LEU A 153 -12.77 -1.64 6.64
N PRO A 154 -13.91 -1.20 6.07
CA PRO A 154 -14.02 -0.88 4.65
C PRO A 154 -13.45 0.50 4.33
N SER A 155 -13.27 0.77 3.04
CA SER A 155 -13.25 2.12 2.49
C SER A 155 -14.52 2.88 2.85
N VAL A 156 -14.38 4.16 3.22
CA VAL A 156 -15.52 5.02 3.57
C VAL A 156 -15.98 5.83 2.36
N VAL A 157 -17.30 5.96 2.19
CA VAL A 157 -17.87 6.90 1.23
C VAL A 157 -17.97 8.28 1.89
N LEU A 158 -17.11 9.19 1.48
CA LEU A 158 -17.09 10.57 1.97
C LEU A 158 -17.89 11.50 1.05
N PRO A 159 -18.56 12.54 1.58
CA PRO A 159 -19.14 13.59 0.75
C PRO A 159 -18.03 14.44 0.11
N ASP A 160 -18.30 15.03 -1.06
CA ASP A 160 -17.30 15.74 -1.89
C ASP A 160 -16.70 16.93 -1.13
N GLU A 161 -17.53 17.66 -0.39
CA GLU A 161 -17.12 18.82 0.41
C GLU A 161 -16.18 18.47 1.57
N ALA A 162 -16.06 17.19 1.93
CA ALA A 162 -15.16 16.73 2.97
C ALA A 162 -13.80 16.28 2.43
N LEU A 163 -13.62 16.10 1.12
CA LEU A 163 -12.37 15.64 0.53
C LEU A 163 -11.23 16.63 0.82
N GLN A 164 -10.10 16.10 1.27
CA GLN A 164 -8.88 16.84 1.65
C GLN A 164 -7.69 16.48 0.75
N ASP A 165 -7.71 15.32 0.07
CA ASP A 165 -6.63 14.88 -0.79
C ASP A 165 -6.49 15.84 -1.98
N PRO A 166 -5.32 16.47 -2.19
CA PRO A 166 -5.11 17.41 -3.28
C PRO A 166 -5.36 16.80 -4.68
N VAL A 167 -5.40 15.48 -4.79
CA VAL A 167 -5.85 14.76 -5.99
C VAL A 167 -7.20 15.28 -6.49
N TRP A 168 -8.15 15.55 -5.58
CA TRP A 168 -9.48 16.05 -5.92
C TRP A 168 -9.40 17.36 -6.72
N GLU A 169 -8.73 18.36 -6.13
CA GLU A 169 -8.56 19.67 -6.77
C GLU A 169 -7.68 19.61 -8.02
N ARG A 170 -6.56 18.88 -7.97
CA ARG A 170 -5.58 18.82 -9.07
C ARG A 170 -6.14 18.19 -10.35
N THR A 171 -7.15 17.33 -10.22
CA THR A 171 -7.78 16.70 -11.38
C THR A 171 -9.00 17.42 -11.91
N GLY A 172 -9.36 18.57 -11.31
CA GLY A 172 -10.60 19.25 -11.60
C GLY A 172 -11.80 18.39 -11.21
N HIS A 173 -11.75 17.78 -10.02
CA HIS A 173 -12.85 17.02 -9.41
C HIS A 173 -13.25 15.75 -10.17
N ARG A 174 -12.29 15.12 -10.88
CA ARG A 174 -12.53 13.86 -11.62
C ARG A 174 -12.19 12.62 -10.81
N GLU A 175 -11.25 12.73 -9.87
CA GLU A 175 -10.80 11.62 -9.05
C GLU A 175 -10.84 12.01 -7.57
N ARG A 176 -11.49 11.19 -6.75
CA ARG A 176 -11.75 11.47 -5.33
C ARG A 176 -10.52 11.38 -4.42
N GLY A 177 -9.40 10.89 -4.93
CA GLY A 177 -8.19 10.68 -4.14
C GLY A 177 -8.32 9.53 -3.13
N ARG A 178 -7.64 9.67 -2.00
CA ARG A 178 -7.35 8.58 -1.05
C ARG A 178 -7.99 8.76 0.32
N ASP A 179 -8.79 9.81 0.52
CA ASP A 179 -9.35 10.15 1.84
C ASP A 179 -10.25 9.06 2.42
N ALA A 180 -10.93 8.28 1.55
CA ALA A 180 -11.76 7.15 1.95
C ALA A 180 -11.03 6.13 2.84
N GLU A 181 -9.70 6.07 2.74
CA GLU A 181 -8.86 5.10 3.45
C GLU A 181 -8.19 5.70 4.68
N ARG A 182 -8.24 7.03 4.80
CA ARG A 182 -7.56 7.85 5.81
C ARG A 182 -8.51 8.39 6.87
N VAL A 183 -9.78 7.99 6.82
CA VAL A 183 -10.77 8.29 7.86
C VAL A 183 -10.22 7.82 9.22
N PRO A 184 -10.38 8.62 10.29
CA PRO A 184 -9.92 8.25 11.64
C PRO A 184 -10.36 6.86 12.09
N LEU A 185 -9.61 6.26 13.02
CA LEU A 185 -9.97 4.95 13.58
C LEU A 185 -11.07 5.06 14.65
N PRO A 186 -12.02 4.11 14.67
CA PRO A 186 -13.02 4.03 15.73
C PRO A 186 -12.45 3.30 16.95
N TRP A 187 -12.12 4.04 18.00
CA TRP A 187 -11.51 3.46 19.21
C TRP A 187 -12.54 2.91 20.21
N ARG A 188 -13.67 3.60 20.39
CA ARG A 188 -14.73 3.23 21.34
C ARG A 188 -16.04 3.97 21.08
N GLY A 189 -17.12 3.49 21.69
CA GLY A 189 -18.43 4.14 21.63
C GLY A 189 -19.20 3.76 20.37
N ASP A 190 -20.40 4.32 20.26
CA ASP A 190 -21.41 4.01 19.25
C ASP A 190 -21.71 5.21 18.34
N THR A 191 -21.07 6.36 18.59
CA THR A 191 -21.27 7.60 17.85
C THR A 191 -19.94 8.26 17.46
N PRO A 192 -19.85 8.91 16.28
CA PRO A 192 -18.68 9.69 15.89
C PRO A 192 -18.30 10.75 16.94
N PRO A 193 -17.00 11.00 17.19
CA PRO A 193 -15.84 10.47 16.46
C PRO A 193 -15.29 9.17 17.06
N TYR A 194 -16.14 8.34 17.68
CA TYR A 194 -15.80 7.04 18.26
C TYR A 194 -14.55 7.08 19.16
N GLY A 195 -14.44 8.14 19.98
CA GLY A 195 -13.34 8.34 20.91
C GLY A 195 -11.98 8.66 20.27
N PHE A 196 -11.91 8.93 18.97
CA PHE A 196 -10.68 9.38 18.30
C PHE A 196 -10.24 10.78 18.74
N SER A 197 -11.20 11.67 18.96
CA SER A 197 -10.96 13.06 19.38
C SER A 197 -11.91 13.46 20.52
N THR A 198 -11.52 14.47 21.30
CA THR A 198 -12.40 15.13 22.27
C THR A 198 -13.29 16.19 21.63
N GLY A 199 -13.02 16.59 20.38
CA GLY A 199 -13.85 17.48 19.59
C GLY A 199 -15.08 16.76 19.01
N THR A 200 -16.06 17.53 18.54
CA THR A 200 -17.29 17.00 17.93
C THR A 200 -17.11 16.59 16.47
N ALA A 201 -15.96 16.87 15.86
CA ALA A 201 -15.64 16.55 14.48
C ALA A 201 -14.13 16.24 14.32
N THR A 202 -13.80 15.58 13.22
CA THR A 202 -12.44 15.24 12.79
C THR A 202 -12.15 15.82 11.42
N TRP A 203 -10.88 15.80 11.01
CA TRP A 203 -10.43 16.33 9.72
C TRP A 203 -11.05 15.62 8.50
N LEU A 204 -11.45 14.36 8.66
CA LEU A 204 -12.37 13.65 7.77
C LEU A 204 -13.56 13.15 8.58
N PRO A 205 -14.80 13.26 8.07
CA PRO A 205 -15.98 12.78 8.78
C PRO A 205 -15.97 11.25 8.88
N MET A 206 -16.31 10.74 10.06
CA MET A 206 -16.51 9.32 10.28
C MET A 206 -17.98 8.95 9.99
N PRO A 207 -18.26 7.82 9.33
CA PRO A 207 -19.63 7.38 9.07
C PRO A 207 -20.35 7.07 10.39
N ALA A 208 -21.69 7.04 10.37
CA ALA A 208 -22.49 6.73 11.56
C ALA A 208 -22.55 5.21 11.84
N ASP A 209 -22.20 4.38 10.85
CA ASP A 209 -22.21 2.92 10.84
C ASP A 209 -20.99 2.31 10.12
#